data_AF-A0A3N5I3R2-F1
#
_entry.id   AF-A0A3N5I3R2-F1
#
_cell.length_a   1.000
_cell.length_b   1.000
_cell.length_c   1.000
_cell.angle_alpha   90.00
_cell.angle_beta   90.00
_cell.angle_gamma   90.00
#
_symmetry.space_group_name_H-M   'P 1'
#
loop_
_entity.id
_entity.type
_entity.pdbx_description
1 polymer ?
#
loop_
_entity_poly.entity_id
_entity_poly.type
_entity_poly.pdbx_seq_one_letter_code
_entity_poly.pdbx_strand_id
1 'polypeptide(L)'
;MADPRNSVQEMERVVLAHRRNDGPKLIRPLPSNPEKLVESAKYLRLKIRDPATGSPYEYEVLGEGCFRLCVTFQFDRDERTEVIWNHPAGRSCFEFDLLRP
;
A
#
# COMPACT_ATOMS: atom_id res chain seq x y z
N MET A 1 -12.96 -0.25 -15.40
CA MET A 1 -12.70 0.53 -14.16
C MET A 1 -11.33 0.16 -13.65
N ALA A 2 -10.58 1.11 -13.10
CA ALA A 2 -9.30 0.80 -12.48
C ALA A 2 -9.53 0.32 -11.05
N ASP A 3 -9.03 -0.87 -10.73
CA ASP A 3 -9.14 -1.51 -9.43
C ASP A 3 -8.16 -0.85 -8.43
N PRO A 4 -8.62 -0.26 -7.31
CA PRO A 4 -7.76 0.38 -6.33
C PRO A 4 -6.70 -0.58 -5.74
N ARG A 5 -6.95 -1.89 -5.74
CA ARG A 5 -5.97 -2.92 -5.32
C ARG A 5 -4.65 -2.79 -6.07
N ASN A 6 -4.68 -2.52 -7.38
CA ASN A 6 -3.46 -2.38 -8.17
C ASN A 6 -2.58 -1.25 -7.62
N SER A 7 -3.18 -0.13 -7.21
CA SER A 7 -2.43 0.97 -6.60
C SER A 7 -1.91 0.59 -5.21
N VAL A 8 -2.69 -0.11 -4.39
CA VAL A 8 -2.24 -0.57 -3.07
C VAL A 8 -1.04 -1.53 -3.21
N GLN A 9 -1.10 -2.48 -4.16
CA GLN A 9 0.00 -3.40 -4.46
C GLN A 9 1.23 -2.69 -5.02
N GLU A 10 1.05 -1.69 -5.87
CA GLU A 10 2.17 -0.87 -6.37
C GLU A 10 2.85 -0.10 -5.23
N MET A 11 2.07 0.47 -4.31
CA MET A 11 2.61 1.14 -3.12
C MET A 11 3.38 0.17 -2.25
N GLU A 12 2.77 -0.97 -1.92
CA GLU A 12 3.43 -2.03 -1.14
C GLU A 12 4.78 -2.41 -1.76
N ARG A 13 4.84 -2.61 -3.09
CA ARG A 13 6.09 -2.89 -3.80
C ARG A 13 7.14 -1.79 -3.67
N VAL A 14 6.74 -0.53 -3.72
CA VAL A 14 7.66 0.60 -3.51
C VAL A 14 8.19 0.58 -2.08
N VAL A 15 7.33 0.37 -1.08
CA VAL A 15 7.77 0.28 0.33
C VAL A 15 8.65 -0.95 0.56
N LEU A 16 8.35 -2.09 -0.05
CA LEU A 16 9.15 -3.32 0.02
C LEU A 16 10.61 -3.09 -0.44
N ALA A 17 10.85 -2.18 -1.37
CA ALA A 17 12.21 -1.79 -1.78
C ALA A 17 13.00 -1.04 -0.69
N HIS A 18 12.43 -0.81 0.50
CA HIS A 18 13.13 -0.30 1.69
C HIS A 18 13.61 -1.43 2.61
N ARG A 19 13.15 -2.65 2.39
CA ARG A 19 13.60 -3.86 3.08
C ARG A 19 14.80 -4.48 2.34
N ARG A 20 15.70 -5.10 3.09
CA ARG A 20 16.80 -5.92 2.58
C ARG A 20 16.25 -7.23 2.00
N ASN A 21 16.79 -7.68 0.86
CA ASN A 21 16.31 -8.89 0.20
C ASN A 21 16.64 -10.18 0.99
N ASP A 22 17.74 -10.20 1.75
CA ASP A 22 18.29 -11.34 2.48
C ASP A 22 17.98 -11.29 4.00
N GLY A 23 16.98 -10.53 4.44
CA GLY A 23 16.57 -10.56 5.85
C GLY A 23 15.47 -9.59 6.26
N PRO A 24 15.01 -9.68 7.52
CA PRO A 24 14.01 -8.79 8.11
C PRO A 24 14.69 -7.51 8.62
N LYS A 25 15.34 -6.76 7.73
CA LYS A 25 15.99 -5.51 8.08
C LYS A 25 15.69 -4.45 7.03
N LEU A 26 15.44 -3.23 7.47
CA LEU A 26 15.34 -2.09 6.56
C LEU A 26 16.74 -1.63 6.11
N ILE A 27 16.90 -1.38 4.81
CA ILE A 27 18.09 -0.74 4.24
C ILE A 27 17.97 0.80 4.24
N ARG A 28 16.76 1.32 4.38
CA ARG A 28 16.41 2.74 4.52
C ARG A 28 15.10 2.87 5.30
N PRO A 29 14.87 3.97 6.01
CA PRO A 29 13.59 4.19 6.71
C PRO A 29 12.42 4.14 5.72
N LEU A 30 11.24 3.76 6.21
CA LEU A 30 10.02 3.86 5.41
C LEU A 30 9.74 5.33 5.06
N PRO A 31 9.17 5.61 3.88
CA PRO A 31 8.66 6.95 3.57
C PRO A 31 7.67 7.39 4.64
N SER A 32 7.69 8.65 5.07
CA SER A 32 6.84 9.11 6.19
C SER A 32 5.43 9.52 5.76
N ASN A 33 5.19 9.71 4.47
CA ASN A 33 3.92 10.17 3.90
C ASN A 33 3.81 9.77 2.40
N PRO A 34 2.63 9.89 1.78
CA PRO A 34 2.42 9.56 0.36
C PRO A 34 3.37 10.28 -0.60
N GLU A 35 3.73 11.53 -0.33
CA GLU A 35 4.61 12.33 -1.18
C GLU A 35 6.03 11.75 -1.20
N LYS A 36 6.56 11.36 -0.04
CA LYS A 36 7.85 10.66 0.07
C LYS A 36 7.83 9.28 -0.56
N LEU A 37 6.66 8.63 -0.60
CA LEU A 37 6.51 7.36 -1.30
C LEU A 37 6.65 7.55 -2.81
N VAL A 38 6.05 8.61 -3.37
CA VAL A 38 6.21 8.98 -4.79
C VAL A 38 7.67 9.33 -5.12
N GLU A 39 8.34 10.12 -4.27
CA GLU A 39 9.77 10.43 -4.44
C GLU A 39 10.65 9.16 -4.46
N SER A 40 10.26 8.14 -3.68
CA SER A 40 10.97 6.86 -3.59
C SER A 40 10.74 5.98 -4.83
N ALA A 41 9.66 6.19 -5.57
CA ALA A 41 9.24 5.40 -6.72
C ALA A 41 9.97 5.77 -8.03
N LYS A 42 11.28 6.06 -7.98
CA LYS A 42 12.14 6.61 -9.06
C LYS A 42 11.69 6.43 -10.52
N TYR A 43 11.38 5.20 -10.95
CA TYR A 43 11.04 4.84 -12.34
C TYR A 43 9.56 4.51 -12.56
N LEU A 44 8.75 4.54 -11.51
CA LEU A 44 7.34 4.21 -11.53
C LEU A 44 6.52 5.48 -11.26
N ARG A 45 5.58 5.79 -12.16
CA ARG A 45 4.59 6.84 -11.90
C ARG A 45 3.55 6.32 -10.90
N LEU A 46 3.91 6.34 -9.62
CA LEU A 46 3.08 5.83 -8.55
C LEU A 46 1.77 6.62 -8.44
N LYS A 47 0.64 5.92 -8.48
CA LYS A 47 -0.69 6.51 -8.31
C LYS A 47 -1.05 6.55 -6.83
N ILE A 48 -1.04 7.74 -6.24
CA ILE A 48 -1.43 7.97 -4.84
C ILE A 48 -2.90 8.41 -4.66
N ARG A 49 -3.70 8.28 -5.71
CA ARG A 49 -5.13 8.59 -5.71
C ARG A 49 -5.90 7.46 -6.37
N ASP A 50 -7.07 7.18 -5.82
CA ASP A 50 -8.02 6.25 -6.40
C ASP A 50 -8.40 6.71 -7.81
N PRO A 51 -8.14 5.92 -8.86
CA PRO A 51 -8.48 6.27 -10.22
C PRO A 51 -9.99 6.32 -10.49
N ALA A 52 -10.83 5.68 -9.67
CA ALA A 52 -12.28 5.74 -9.80
C ALA A 52 -12.87 7.02 -9.21
N THR A 53 -12.41 7.43 -8.03
CA THR A 53 -13.00 8.57 -7.29
C THR A 53 -12.13 9.84 -7.26
N GLY A 54 -10.84 9.73 -7.55
CA GLY A 54 -9.84 10.79 -7.38
C GLY A 54 -9.40 11.02 -5.92
N SER A 55 -9.99 10.28 -4.97
CA SER A 55 -9.69 10.40 -3.54
C SER A 55 -8.26 9.98 -3.25
N PRO A 56 -7.53 10.69 -2.36
CA PRO A 56 -6.19 10.28 -1.97
C PRO A 56 -6.23 8.97 -1.20
N TYR A 57 -5.24 8.11 -1.42
CA TYR A 57 -5.01 6.98 -0.52
C TYR A 57 -4.36 7.50 0.76
N GLU A 58 -4.79 6.94 1.90
CA GLU A 58 -4.18 7.25 3.19
C GLU A 58 -3.01 6.30 3.42
N TYR A 59 -1.85 6.86 3.76
CA TYR A 59 -0.65 6.10 4.13
C TYR A 59 -0.18 6.54 5.51
N GLU A 60 0.03 5.59 6.39
CA GLU A 60 0.46 5.82 7.77
C GLU A 60 1.59 4.85 8.14
N VAL A 61 2.70 5.36 8.67
CA VAL A 61 3.75 4.51 9.26
C VAL A 61 3.36 4.21 10.71
N LEU A 62 3.13 2.92 11.01
CA LEU A 62 2.72 2.46 12.34
C LEU A 62 3.90 2.12 13.25
N GLY A 63 5.07 1.87 12.68
CA GLY A 63 6.27 1.50 13.42
C GLY A 63 7.44 1.14 12.51
N GLU A 64 8.48 0.53 13.08
CA GLU A 64 9.63 0.09 12.30
C GLU A 64 9.23 -1.02 11.33
N GLY A 65 9.21 -0.73 10.03
CA GLY A 65 8.85 -1.69 9.00
C GLY A 65 7.34 -1.97 8.90
N CYS A 66 6.51 -1.31 9.70
CA CYS A 66 5.06 -1.47 9.69
C CYS A 66 4.37 -0.22 9.13
N PHE A 67 3.44 -0.40 8.20
CA PHE A 67 2.65 0.68 7.64
C PHE A 67 1.22 0.23 7.32
N ARG A 68 0.33 1.21 7.21
CA ARG A 68 -1.08 1.04 6.86
C ARG A 68 -1.40 1.81 5.60
N LEU A 69 -2.18 1.19 4.72
CA LEU A 69 -2.80 1.82 3.57
C LEU A 69 -4.31 1.73 3.69
N CYS A 70 -4.99 2.88 3.72
CA CYS A 70 -6.45 2.93 3.68
C CYS A 70 -6.96 3.52 2.37
N VAL A 71 -8.04 2.93 1.88
CA VAL A 71 -8.71 3.31 0.64
C VAL A 71 -10.22 3.18 0.83
N THR A 72 -10.98 3.98 0.11
CA THR A 72 -12.44 3.83 0.02
C THR A 72 -12.78 3.07 -1.25
N PHE A 73 -13.27 1.84 -1.10
CA PHE A 73 -13.71 1.01 -2.22
C PHE A 73 -15.17 1.31 -2.57
N GLN A 74 -15.48 1.37 -3.86
CA GLN A 74 -16.85 1.57 -4.32
C GLN A 74 -17.72 0.31 -4.12
N PHE A 75 -17.11 -0.87 -4.22
CA PHE A 75 -17.78 -2.16 -4.13
C PHE A 75 -17.11 -3.05 -3.10
N ASP A 76 -17.88 -3.99 -2.55
CA ASP A 76 -17.35 -5.07 -1.73
C ASP A 76 -16.65 -6.13 -2.60
N ARG A 77 -15.71 -6.84 -1.99
CA ARG A 77 -15.00 -7.96 -2.56
C ARG A 77 -14.96 -9.09 -1.55
N ASP A 78 -15.48 -10.24 -1.95
CA ASP A 78 -15.44 -11.48 -1.19
C ASP A 78 -15.07 -12.65 -2.11
N GLU A 79 -13.76 -12.84 -2.31
CA GLU A 79 -13.21 -13.92 -3.14
C GLU A 79 -12.62 -15.05 -2.29
N ARG A 80 -12.70 -16.28 -2.80
CA ARG A 80 -12.11 -17.47 -2.15
C ARG A 80 -10.60 -17.55 -2.36
N THR A 81 -10.11 -17.02 -3.47
CA THR A 81 -8.70 -16.90 -3.82
C THR A 81 -8.31 -15.45 -3.58
N GLU A 82 -7.26 -15.19 -2.79
CA GLU A 82 -6.85 -13.84 -2.34
C GLU A 82 -7.70 -13.21 -1.21
N VAL A 83 -8.01 -14.00 -0.18
CA VAL A 83 -8.80 -13.58 1.01
C VAL A 83 -8.23 -12.34 1.72
N ILE A 84 -6.91 -12.13 1.68
CA ILE A 84 -6.26 -10.95 2.28
C ILE A 84 -6.72 -9.62 1.68
N TRP A 85 -7.28 -9.67 0.47
CA TRP A 85 -7.78 -8.52 -0.27
C TRP A 85 -9.32 -8.47 -0.25
N ASN A 86 -10.00 -9.27 0.57
CA ASN A 86 -11.44 -9.14 0.77
C ASN A 86 -11.72 -7.91 1.63
N HIS A 87 -12.73 -7.14 1.24
CA HIS A 87 -13.10 -5.91 1.90
C HIS A 87 -14.57 -5.58 1.63
N PRO A 88 -15.28 -4.92 2.54
CA PRO A 88 -16.59 -4.35 2.22
C PRO A 88 -16.45 -3.15 1.28
N ALA A 89 -17.57 -2.70 0.71
CA ALA A 89 -17.65 -1.37 0.14
C ALA A 89 -17.42 -0.32 1.24
N GLY A 90 -16.80 0.79 0.89
CA GLY A 90 -16.42 1.86 1.82
C GLY A 90 -14.95 1.79 2.24
N ARG A 91 -14.63 2.45 3.35
CA ARG A 91 -13.25 2.59 3.83
C ARG A 91 -12.74 1.26 4.38
N SER A 92 -11.64 0.78 3.80
CA SER A 92 -10.92 -0.41 4.25
C SER A 92 -9.43 -0.10 4.35
N CYS A 93 -8.77 -0.72 5.33
CA CYS A 93 -7.36 -0.53 5.61
C CYS A 93 -6.63 -1.86 5.56
N PHE A 94 -5.45 -1.84 4.96
CA PHE A 94 -4.52 -2.97 4.92
C PHE A 94 -3.28 -2.59 5.70
N GLU A 95 -2.85 -3.47 6.60
CA GLU A 95 -1.63 -3.31 7.38
C GLU A 95 -0.57 -4.29 6.87
N PHE A 96 0.65 -3.78 6.76
CA PHE A 96 1.79 -4.51 6.22
C PHE A 96 2.92 -4.45 7.23
N ASP A 97 3.49 -5.61 7.56
CA ASP A 97 4.71 -5.75 8.35
C ASP A 97 5.82 -6.29 7.44
N LEU A 98 6.79 -5.44 7.11
CA LEU A 98 7.90 -5.83 6.23
C LEU A 98 8.93 -6.71 6.91
N LEU A 99 8.97 -6.71 8.24
CA LEU A 99 9.93 -7.48 9.03
C LEU A 99 9.37 -8.86 9.40
N ARG A 100 8.06 -9.06 9.27
CA ARG A 100 7.35 -10.33 9.49
C ARG A 100 6.48 -10.67 8.27
N PRO A 101 7.05 -11.31 7.25
CA PRO A 101 6.32 -11.75 6.07
C PRO A 101 5.37 -12.93 6.36
#